data_AF-A0A5A7N382-F1
#
_entry.id   AF-A0A5A7N382-F1
#
_cell.length_a   1.000
_cell.length_b   1.000
_cell.length_c   1.000
_cell.angle_alpha   90.00
_cell.angle_beta   90.00
_cell.angle_gamma   90.00
#
_symmetry.space_group_name_H-M   'P 1'
#
loop_
_entity.id
_entity.type
_entity.pdbx_description
1 polymer ?
#
loop_
_entity_poly.entity_id
_entity_poly.type
_entity_poly.pdbx_seq_one_letter_code
_entity_poly.pdbx_strand_id
1 'polypeptide(L)'
;MTQNRPYPSLAEATRIWAQIGLLSFGGPAGQIALMHRILVEDHKWLGEKRFLHALNYCMLLPGPEAMQLAVYIGWLMHRTPGGIIAGVLFVLPGVVAIMALSWIYALWGHAGPVEALFFGLKAAVLAIIVDAVIRIGSRALKNRAMLAIAGASFIAIFGFAVLFR
;
A
#
# COMPACT_ATOMS: atom_id res chain seq x y z
N MET A 1 14.24 -18.48 -33.57
CA MET A 1 13.95 -17.08 -33.95
C MET A 1 13.93 -16.20 -32.69
N THR A 2 15.10 -15.67 -32.34
CA THR A 2 15.36 -14.46 -31.52
C THR A 2 14.34 -14.02 -30.45
N GLN A 3 14.34 -14.64 -29.26
CA GLN A 3 13.77 -14.01 -28.05
C GLN A 3 14.81 -13.15 -27.34
N ASN A 4 15.06 -11.98 -27.93
CA ASN A 4 15.78 -10.88 -27.30
C ASN A 4 14.75 -9.91 -26.67
N ARG A 5 13.94 -10.41 -25.73
CA ARG A 5 12.97 -9.57 -25.02
C ARG A 5 13.48 -9.31 -23.60
N PRO A 6 13.83 -8.05 -23.25
CA PRO A 6 14.18 -7.69 -21.88
C PRO A 6 12.99 -7.68 -20.91
N TYR A 7 11.77 -7.94 -21.40
CA TYR A 7 10.52 -7.90 -20.62
C TYR A 7 9.69 -9.17 -20.79
N PRO A 8 8.97 -9.61 -19.74
CA PRO A 8 8.08 -10.77 -19.79
C PRO A 8 6.89 -10.51 -20.71
N SER A 9 6.14 -11.57 -21.01
CA SER A 9 4.85 -11.42 -21.68
C SER A 9 3.84 -10.68 -20.80
N LEU A 10 2.82 -10.08 -21.41
CA LEU A 10 1.76 -9.38 -20.67
C LEU A 10 1.03 -10.31 -19.69
N ALA A 11 0.82 -11.56 -20.08
CA ALA A 11 0.18 -12.57 -19.24
C ALA A 11 1.02 -12.90 -17.99
N GLU A 12 2.33 -13.09 -18.16
CA GLU A 12 3.25 -13.31 -17.04
C GLU A 12 3.31 -12.09 -16.11
N ALA A 13 3.44 -10.89 -16.69
CA ALA A 13 3.43 -9.66 -15.91
C ALA A 13 2.12 -9.50 -15.12
N THR A 14 0.97 -9.80 -15.74
CA THR A 14 -0.35 -9.73 -15.10
C THR A 14 -0.44 -10.65 -13.89
N ARG A 15 0.05 -11.89 -14.02
CA ARG A 15 0.09 -12.85 -12.91
C ARG A 15 0.97 -12.35 -11.75
N ILE A 16 2.11 -11.75 -12.06
CA ILE A 16 3.01 -11.18 -11.05
C ILE A 16 2.40 -9.94 -10.41
N TRP A 17 1.75 -9.05 -11.16
CA TRP A 17 1.04 -7.91 -10.58
C TRP A 17 -0.10 -8.35 -9.66
N ALA A 18 -0.84 -9.42 -10.02
CA ALA A 18 -1.85 -10.00 -9.15
C ALA A 18 -1.23 -10.58 -7.87
N GLN A 19 -0.11 -11.30 -7.98
CA GLN A 19 0.63 -11.80 -6.82
C GLN A 19 1.15 -10.68 -5.93
N ILE A 20 1.72 -9.63 -6.51
CA ILE A 20 2.19 -8.44 -5.76
C ILE A 20 1.00 -7.82 -5.03
N GLY A 21 -0.14 -7.58 -5.69
CA GLY A 21 -1.33 -7.05 -5.05
C GLY A 21 -1.83 -7.90 -3.89
N LEU A 22 -1.86 -9.23 -4.06
CA LEU A 22 -2.28 -10.17 -3.01
C LEU A 22 -1.30 -10.26 -1.83
N LEU A 23 -0.02 -10.01 -2.06
CA LEU A 23 1.04 -10.10 -1.04
C LEU A 23 1.46 -8.73 -0.49
N SER A 24 0.85 -7.64 -0.94
CA SER A 24 1.22 -6.26 -0.59
C SER A 24 0.78 -5.88 0.82
N PHE A 25 1.44 -6.46 1.82
CA PHE A 25 1.27 -6.16 3.24
C PHE A 25 2.56 -5.59 3.85
N GLY A 26 2.47 -5.00 5.05
CA GLY A 26 3.65 -4.50 5.78
C GLY A 26 3.99 -3.02 5.55
N GLY A 27 3.05 -2.23 5.02
CA GLY A 27 3.22 -0.80 4.78
C GLY A 27 4.08 -0.47 3.55
N PRO A 28 4.32 0.83 3.26
CA PRO A 28 4.96 1.26 2.01
C PRO A 28 6.34 0.65 1.78
N ALA A 29 7.18 0.62 2.82
CA ALA A 29 8.52 0.04 2.73
C ALA A 29 8.50 -1.47 2.46
N GLY A 30 7.55 -2.20 3.08
CA GLY A 30 7.38 -3.64 2.86
C GLY A 30 6.90 -3.94 1.44
N GLN A 31 5.96 -3.15 0.93
CA GLN A 31 5.45 -3.28 -0.44
C GLN A 31 6.54 -2.98 -1.48
N ILE A 32 7.35 -1.93 -1.27
CA ILE A 32 8.48 -1.60 -2.16
C ILE A 32 9.55 -2.71 -2.12
N ALA A 33 9.86 -3.25 -0.94
CA ALA A 33 10.81 -4.36 -0.80
C ALA A 33 10.30 -5.64 -1.49
N LEU A 34 9.01 -5.95 -1.38
CA LEU A 34 8.39 -7.06 -2.10
C LEU A 34 8.52 -6.90 -3.61
N MET A 35 8.22 -5.70 -4.13
CA MET A 35 8.35 -5.41 -5.55
C MET A 35 9.79 -5.51 -6.02
N HIS A 36 10.75 -5.00 -5.24
CA HIS A 36 12.18 -5.12 -5.53
C HIS A 36 12.59 -6.59 -5.62
N ARG A 37 12.31 -7.39 -4.60
CA ARG A 37 12.59 -8.82 -4.58
C ARG A 37 12.02 -9.54 -5.79
N ILE A 38 10.73 -9.39 -6.07
CA ILE A 38 10.07 -10.12 -7.15
C ILE A 38 10.57 -9.66 -8.53
N LEU A 39 10.67 -8.35 -8.77
CA LEU A 39 10.94 -7.79 -10.10
C LEU A 39 12.44 -7.72 -10.44
N VAL A 40 13.30 -7.53 -9.44
CA VAL A 40 14.75 -7.36 -9.60
C VAL A 40 15.50 -8.64 -9.26
N GLU A 41 15.20 -9.30 -8.14
CA GLU A 41 15.97 -10.46 -7.66
C GLU A 41 15.47 -11.78 -8.28
N ASP A 42 14.18 -12.08 -8.09
CA ASP A 42 13.57 -13.37 -8.47
C ASP A 42 13.44 -13.50 -9.99
N HIS A 43 12.82 -12.51 -10.64
CA HIS A 43 12.55 -12.55 -12.08
C HIS A 43 13.58 -11.81 -12.95
N LYS A 44 14.37 -10.90 -12.37
CA LYS A 44 15.41 -10.11 -13.07
C LYS A 44 14.88 -9.34 -14.29
N TRP A 45 13.62 -8.92 -14.26
CA TRP A 45 12.98 -8.16 -15.34
C TRP A 45 13.35 -6.67 -15.32
N LEU A 46 13.78 -6.17 -14.16
CA LEU A 46 14.24 -4.80 -13.98
C LEU A 46 15.58 -4.80 -13.26
N GLY A 47 16.56 -4.07 -13.79
CA GLY A 47 17.85 -3.92 -13.11
C GLY A 47 17.77 -2.97 -11.91
N GLU A 48 18.65 -3.18 -10.93
CA GLU A 48 18.75 -2.39 -9.70
C GLU A 48 18.71 -0.88 -9.95
N LYS A 49 19.58 -0.38 -10.83
CA LYS A 49 19.66 1.05 -11.15
C LYS A 49 18.33 1.60 -11.65
N ARG A 50 17.62 0.83 -12.47
CA ARG A 50 16.37 1.26 -13.10
C ARG A 50 15.21 1.21 -12.11
N PHE A 51 15.20 0.26 -11.19
CA PHE A 51 14.27 0.23 -10.06
C PHE A 51 14.48 1.44 -9.14
N LEU A 52 15.72 1.73 -8.75
CA LEU A 52 16.03 2.88 -7.91
C LEU A 52 15.70 4.21 -8.58
N HIS A 53 15.91 4.33 -9.90
CA HIS A 53 15.49 5.53 -10.64
C HIS A 53 13.97 5.71 -10.63
N ALA A 54 13.22 4.63 -10.83
CA ALA A 54 11.77 4.65 -10.75
C ALA A 54 11.29 5.04 -9.34
N LEU A 55 11.90 4.46 -8.30
CA LEU A 55 11.60 4.77 -6.91
C LEU A 55 11.85 6.25 -6.59
N ASN A 56 13.02 6.77 -6.96
CA ASN A 56 13.37 8.17 -6.75
C ASN A 56 12.38 9.11 -7.46
N TYR A 57 11.94 8.74 -8.67
CA TYR A 57 10.92 9.52 -9.38
C TYR A 57 9.57 9.52 -8.65
N CYS A 58 9.14 8.38 -8.12
CA CYS A 58 7.89 8.28 -7.35
C CYS A 58 7.97 9.04 -6.01
N MET A 59 9.14 9.11 -5.37
CA MET A 59 9.35 9.90 -4.16
C MET A 59 9.21 11.42 -4.38
N LEU A 60 9.36 11.89 -5.63
CA LEU A 60 9.12 13.29 -5.98
C LEU A 60 7.64 13.61 -6.20
N LEU A 61 6.82 12.60 -6.48
CA LEU A 61 5.40 12.77 -6.74
C LEU A 61 4.60 12.69 -5.43
N PRO A 62 3.69 13.63 -5.16
CA PRO A 62 2.81 13.49 -4.00
C PRO A 62 1.87 12.29 -4.21
N GLY A 63 1.91 11.31 -3.30
CA GLY A 63 0.97 10.20 -3.31
C GLY A 63 1.52 8.89 -2.72
N PRO A 64 0.75 7.80 -2.85
CA PRO A 64 1.14 6.49 -2.32
C PRO A 64 2.32 5.89 -3.11
N GLU A 65 3.52 6.03 -2.56
CA GLU A 65 4.81 5.67 -3.19
C GLU A 65 4.81 4.27 -3.84
N ALA A 66 4.38 3.23 -3.11
CA ALA A 66 4.39 1.85 -3.60
C ALA A 66 3.43 1.64 -4.77
N MET A 67 2.24 2.26 -4.73
CA MET A 67 1.26 2.16 -5.81
C MET A 67 1.74 2.92 -7.06
N GLN A 68 2.29 4.12 -6.89
CA GLN A 68 2.88 4.89 -7.97
C GLN A 68 4.02 4.12 -8.65
N LEU A 69 4.89 3.49 -7.85
CA LEU A 69 5.97 2.65 -8.35
C LEU A 69 5.43 1.45 -9.14
N ALA A 70 4.37 0.78 -8.65
CA ALA A 70 3.76 -0.35 -9.34
C ALA A 70 3.18 0.05 -10.70
N VAL A 71 2.43 1.15 -10.74
CA VAL A 71 1.86 1.70 -11.99
C VAL A 71 2.97 2.12 -12.94
N TYR A 72 4.01 2.80 -12.45
CA TYR A 72 5.12 3.27 -13.27
C TYR A 72 5.94 2.11 -13.85
N ILE A 73 6.27 1.10 -13.05
CA ILE A 73 7.00 -0.08 -13.55
C ILE A 73 6.11 -0.90 -14.49
N GLY A 74 4.82 -1.06 -14.19
CA GLY A 74 3.85 -1.67 -15.11
C GLY A 74 3.83 -0.96 -16.46
N TRP A 75 3.83 0.38 -16.44
CA TRP A 75 3.92 1.20 -17.65
C TRP A 75 5.27 1.09 -18.35
N LEU A 76 6.37 0.96 -17.62
CA LEU A 76 7.70 0.77 -18.19
C LEU A 76 7.82 -0.55 -18.97
N MET A 77 7.14 -1.60 -18.50
CA MET A 77 7.17 -2.94 -19.10
C MET A 77 6.24 -3.07 -20.32
N HIS A 78 5.02 -2.55 -20.22
CA HIS A 78 3.97 -2.76 -21.24
C HIS A 78 3.22 -1.49 -21.65
N ARG A 79 3.74 -0.30 -21.36
CA ARG A 79 3.10 1.01 -21.63
C ARG A 79 1.73 1.10 -20.95
N THR A 80 0.79 1.82 -21.54
CA THR A 80 -0.53 2.10 -20.97
C THR A 80 -1.27 0.87 -20.43
N PRO A 81 -1.37 -0.29 -21.13
CA PRO A 81 -2.06 -1.45 -20.57
C PRO A 81 -1.35 -2.02 -19.35
N GLY A 82 -0.02 -2.02 -19.32
CA GLY A 82 0.75 -2.50 -18.18
C GLY A 82 0.55 -1.67 -16.92
N GLY A 83 0.54 -0.35 -17.07
CA GLY A 83 0.31 0.56 -15.94
C GLY A 83 -1.10 0.42 -15.36
N ILE A 84 -2.12 0.31 -16.22
CA ILE A 84 -3.50 0.11 -15.80
C ILE A 84 -3.65 -1.24 -15.08
N ILE A 85 -3.13 -2.32 -15.67
CA ILE A 85 -3.21 -3.67 -15.07
C ILE A 85 -2.50 -3.69 -13.72
N ALA A 86 -1.29 -3.14 -13.63
CA ALA A 86 -0.54 -3.08 -12.38
C ALA A 86 -1.29 -2.31 -11.30
N GLY A 87 -1.80 -1.11 -11.62
CA GLY A 87 -2.56 -0.30 -10.67
C GLY A 87 -3.87 -0.95 -10.21
N VAL A 88 -4.64 -1.51 -11.14
CA VAL A 88 -5.91 -2.19 -10.83
C VAL A 88 -5.64 -3.42 -9.97
N LEU A 89 -4.72 -4.30 -10.35
CA LEU A 89 -4.41 -5.52 -9.60
C LEU A 89 -3.78 -5.23 -8.24
N PHE A 90 -3.14 -4.08 -8.06
CA PHE A 90 -2.63 -3.66 -6.76
C PHE A 90 -3.76 -3.31 -5.78
N VAL A 91 -4.84 -2.69 -6.25
CA VAL A 91 -5.97 -2.23 -5.42
C VAL A 91 -7.08 -3.28 -5.28
N LEU A 92 -7.25 -4.12 -6.31
CA LEU A 92 -8.33 -5.08 -6.44
C LEU A 92 -8.49 -6.02 -5.21
N PRO A 93 -7.44 -6.60 -4.61
CA PRO A 93 -7.59 -7.46 -3.44
C PRO A 93 -8.24 -6.76 -2.26
N GLY A 94 -7.88 -5.50 -2.01
CA GLY A 94 -8.48 -4.68 -0.95
C GLY A 94 -9.95 -4.39 -1.21
N VAL A 95 -10.30 -4.04 -2.45
CA VAL A 95 -11.69 -3.79 -2.85
C VAL A 95 -12.54 -5.05 -2.69
N VAL A 96 -12.05 -6.20 -3.16
CA VAL A 96 -12.74 -7.49 -3.01
C VAL A 96 -12.94 -7.84 -1.53
N ALA A 97 -11.92 -7.68 -0.70
CA ALA A 97 -12.01 -7.97 0.73
C ALA A 97 -13.05 -7.08 1.45
N ILE A 98 -13.03 -5.77 1.18
CA ILE A 98 -13.98 -4.81 1.78
C ILE A 98 -15.40 -5.09 1.29
N MET A 99 -15.60 -5.35 -0.01
CA MET A 99 -16.92 -5.68 -0.54
C MET A 99 -17.45 -6.98 0.08
N ALA A 100 -16.63 -8.02 0.18
CA ALA A 100 -17.02 -9.29 0.80
C ALA A 100 -17.43 -9.10 2.28
N LEU A 101 -16.63 -8.37 3.06
CA LEU A 101 -16.95 -8.03 4.44
C LEU A 101 -18.23 -7.20 4.56
N SER A 102 -18.42 -6.24 3.66
CA SER A 102 -19.62 -5.39 3.62
C SER A 102 -20.88 -6.21 3.32
N TRP A 103 -20.78 -7.17 2.39
CA TRP A 103 -21.89 -8.06 2.05
C TRP A 103 -22.26 -8.97 3.24
N ILE A 104 -21.26 -9.54 3.91
CA ILE A 104 -21.46 -10.37 5.11
C ILE A 104 -22.14 -9.56 6.20
N TYR A 105 -21.69 -8.31 6.43
CA TYR A 105 -22.30 -7.42 7.40
C TYR A 105 -23.76 -7.07 7.04
N ALA A 106 -24.04 -6.78 5.77
CA ALA A 106 -25.39 -6.42 5.33
C ALA A 106 -26.40 -7.57 5.49
N LEU A 107 -25.99 -8.81 5.28
CA LEU A 107 -26.87 -9.98 5.39
C LEU A 107 -26.98 -10.53 6.82
N TRP A 108 -25.90 -10.52 7.59
CA TRP A 108 -25.82 -11.22 8.88
C TRP A 108 -25.38 -10.33 10.04
N GLY A 109 -25.33 -9.01 9.88
CA GLY A 109 -24.83 -8.07 10.90
C GLY A 109 -25.57 -8.13 12.25
N HIS A 110 -26.80 -8.67 12.27
CA HIS A 110 -27.60 -8.85 13.50
C HIS A 110 -27.48 -10.25 14.12
N ALA A 111 -26.70 -11.16 13.52
CA ALA A 111 -26.42 -12.46 14.12
C ALA A 111 -25.28 -12.30 15.15
N GLY A 112 -25.51 -12.70 16.40
CA GLY A 112 -24.54 -12.57 17.49
C GLY A 112 -23.10 -13.02 17.17
N PRO A 113 -22.87 -14.12 16.43
CA PRO A 113 -21.52 -14.52 16.02
C PRO A 113 -20.81 -13.53 15.09
N VAL A 114 -21.56 -12.88 14.18
CA VAL A 114 -21.02 -11.89 13.24
C VAL A 114 -20.70 -10.60 13.97
N GLU A 115 -21.57 -10.17 14.89
CA GLU A 115 -21.33 -9.00 15.74
C GLU A 115 -20.03 -9.15 16.56
N ALA A 116 -19.82 -10.31 17.18
CA ALA A 116 -18.59 -10.62 17.92
C ALA A 116 -17.34 -10.61 17.02
N LEU A 117 -17.45 -11.14 15.79
CA LEU A 117 -16.37 -11.11 14.80
C LEU A 117 -16.00 -9.67 14.42
N PHE A 118 -17.00 -8.83 14.11
CA PHE A 118 -16.77 -7.43 13.76
C PHE A 118 -16.22 -6.62 14.94
N PHE A 119 -16.60 -6.94 16.17
CA PHE A 119 -16.00 -6.35 17.36
C PHE A 119 -14.50 -6.72 17.48
N GLY A 120 -14.16 -8.00 17.30
CA GLY A 120 -12.77 -8.46 17.26
C GLY A 120 -11.96 -7.79 16.13
N LEU A 121 -12.55 -7.65 14.95
CA LEU A 121 -11.95 -6.94 13.82
C LEU A 121 -11.70 -5.46 14.15
N LYS A 122 -12.66 -4.75 14.76
CA LYS A 122 -12.49 -3.36 15.21
C LYS A 122 -11.32 -3.23 16.19
N ALA A 123 -11.20 -4.15 17.15
CA ALA A 123 -10.09 -4.17 18.10
C ALA A 123 -8.74 -4.42 17.41
N ALA A 124 -8.66 -5.35 16.46
CA ALA A 124 -7.46 -5.62 15.68
C ALA A 124 -7.04 -4.40 14.82
N VAL A 125 -8.01 -3.76 14.14
CA VAL A 125 -7.77 -2.55 13.36
C VAL A 125 -7.26 -1.41 14.26
N LEU A 126 -7.86 -1.22 15.44
CA LEU A 126 -7.40 -0.23 16.41
C LEU A 126 -5.94 -0.49 16.82
N ALA A 127 -5.57 -1.74 17.09
CA ALA A 127 -4.20 -2.10 17.43
C ALA A 127 -3.22 -1.78 16.28
N ILE A 128 -3.58 -2.07 15.03
CA ILE A 128 -2.76 -1.74 13.84
C ILE A 128 -2.62 -0.23 13.68
N ILE A 129 -3.70 0.54 13.87
CA ILE A 129 -3.64 2.01 13.78
C ILE A 129 -2.72 2.57 14.87
N VAL A 130 -2.86 2.10 16.10
CA VAL A 130 -2.00 2.53 17.22
C VAL A 130 -0.54 2.20 16.93
N ASP A 131 -0.24 0.99 16.45
CA ASP A 131 1.12 0.61 16.04
C ASP A 131 1.65 1.52 14.93
N ALA A 132 0.85 1.80 13.89
CA ALA A 132 1.23 2.69 12.81
C ALA A 132 1.51 4.12 13.32
N VAL A 133 0.68 4.64 14.22
CA VAL A 133 0.86 5.95 14.86
C VAL A 133 2.15 5.99 15.67
N ILE A 134 2.42 4.96 16.48
CA ILE A 134 3.66 4.88 17.28
C ILE A 134 4.88 4.76 16.35
N ARG A 135 4.81 3.94 15.32
CA ARG A 135 5.88 3.69 14.36
C ARG A 135 6.22 4.93 13.52
N ILE A 136 5.22 5.69 13.09
CA ILE A 136 5.42 6.95 12.35
C ILE A 136 5.86 8.05 13.33
N GLY A 137 5.17 8.17 14.47
CA GLY A 137 5.44 9.16 15.51
C GLY A 137 6.87 9.05 16.04
N SER A 138 7.37 7.86 16.32
CA SER A 138 8.75 7.64 16.77
C SER A 138 9.81 8.01 15.72
N ARG A 139 9.48 7.94 14.42
CA ARG A 139 10.38 8.37 13.34
C ARG A 139 10.38 9.89 13.16
N ALA A 140 9.22 10.53 13.35
CA ALA A 140 9.04 11.97 13.18
C ALA A 140 9.43 12.79 14.42
N LEU A 141 9.09 12.31 15.62
CA LEU A 141 9.24 13.02 16.89
C LEU A 141 10.51 12.55 17.60
N LYS A 142 11.62 13.23 17.31
CA LYS A 142 12.95 12.86 17.87
C LYS A 142 13.25 13.53 19.22
N ASN A 143 12.61 14.66 19.53
CA ASN A 143 12.89 15.45 20.74
C ASN A 143 11.63 15.67 21.60
N ARG A 144 11.84 15.85 22.92
CA ARG A 144 10.76 16.14 23.90
C ARG A 144 9.96 17.40 23.53
N ALA A 145 10.61 18.40 22.93
CA ALA A 145 9.95 19.59 22.40
C ALA A 145 8.99 19.27 21.25
N MET A 146 9.37 18.39 20.33
CA MET A 146 8.48 17.95 19.23
C MET A 146 7.28 17.17 19.77
N LEU A 147 7.49 16.34 20.81
CA LEU A 147 6.41 15.60 21.47
C LEU A 147 5.43 16.56 22.16
N ALA A 148 5.94 17.60 22.84
CA ALA A 148 5.13 18.62 23.49
C ALA A 148 4.33 19.44 22.46
N ILE A 149 4.94 19.83 21.34
CA ILE A 149 4.25 20.51 20.24
C ILE A 149 3.19 19.60 19.63
N ALA A 150 3.48 18.32 19.39
CA ALA A 150 2.51 17.37 18.85
C ALA A 150 1.30 17.19 19.80
N GLY A 151 1.54 17.07 21.10
CA GLY A 151 0.48 17.01 22.12
C GLY A 151 -0.34 18.29 22.19
N ALA A 152 0.32 19.46 22.18
CA ALA A 152 -0.35 20.76 22.17
C ALA A 152 -1.19 20.95 20.90
N SER A 153 -0.67 20.58 19.73
CA SER A 153 -1.40 20.60 18.47
C SER A 153 -2.59 19.65 18.48
N PHE A 154 -2.44 18.43 19.04
CA PHE A 154 -3.56 17.49 19.18
C PHE A 154 -4.68 18.06 20.07
N ILE A 155 -4.32 18.63 21.21
CA ILE A 155 -5.27 19.29 22.13
C ILE A 155 -5.91 20.50 21.45
N ALA A 156 -5.15 21.30 20.70
CA ALA A 156 -5.67 22.45 19.98
C ALA A 156 -6.67 22.04 18.88
N ILE A 157 -6.37 21.00 18.10
CA ILE A 157 -7.28 20.47 17.08
C ILE A 157 -8.59 19.98 17.73
N PHE A 158 -8.50 19.22 18.81
CA PHE A 158 -9.66 18.61 19.45
C PHE A 158 -10.48 19.59 20.30
N GLY A 159 -9.81 20.51 20.99
CA GLY A 159 -10.41 21.46 21.94
C GLY A 159 -10.89 22.77 21.31
N PHE A 160 -10.21 23.24 20.26
CA PHE A 160 -10.57 24.51 19.62
C PHE A 160 -11.25 24.34 18.26
N ALA A 161 -11.42 23.09 17.78
CA ALA A 161 -11.92 22.81 16.43
C ALA A 161 -11.28 23.77 15.40
N VAL A 162 -9.96 23.98 15.53
CA VAL A 162 -9.14 24.75 14.56
C VAL A 162 -9.02 23.88 13.32
N LEU A 163 -10.16 23.70 12.67
CA LEU A 163 -10.26 23.08 11.39
C LEU A 163 -9.74 24.12 10.40
N PHE A 164 -8.76 23.70 9.62
CA PHE A 164 -8.51 24.20 8.28
C PHE A 164 -9.80 24.76 7.66
N ARG A 165 -9.89 26.08 7.63
CA ARG A 165 -10.80 26.82 6.78
C ARG A 165 -9.97 27.50 5.71
#